data_AF-A0A2R6EY87-F1
#
_entry.id   AF-A0A2R6EY87-F1
#
_cell.length_a   1.000
_cell.length_b   1.000
_cell.length_c   1.000
_cell.angle_alpha   90.00
_cell.angle_beta   90.00
_cell.angle_gamma   90.00
#
_symmetry.space_group_name_H-M   'P 1'
#
loop_
_entity.id
_entity.type
_entity.pdbx_description
1 polymer ?
#
loop_
_entity_poly.entity_id
_entity_poly.type
_entity_poly.pdbx_seq_one_letter_code
_entity_poly.pdbx_strand_id
1 'polypeptide(L)' 'VKEYRDFTVVVGHEDEYVVEEDACTCKDVEYNLDPNDPEQLCWHAIAVRIARAIGETDKHDMWYSDVRDFL' A
#
# COMPACT_ATOMS: atom_id res chain seq x y z
N VAL A 1 -7.00 5.12 -1.73
CA VAL A 1 -5.59 5.00 -1.28
C VAL A 1 -5.35 6.09 -0.25
N LYS A 2 -5.16 5.71 1.01
CA LYS A 2 -4.88 6.64 2.11
C LYS A 2 -3.37 6.85 2.19
N GLU A 3 -2.89 8.08 2.06
CA GLU A 3 -1.47 8.41 2.17
C GLU A 3 -1.19 9.02 3.54
N TYR A 4 -0.35 8.34 4.31
CA TYR A 4 0.20 8.81 5.58
C TYR A 4 1.60 9.37 5.35
N ARG A 5 2.22 9.91 6.40
CA ARG A 5 3.56 10.53 6.29
C ARG A 5 4.66 9.53 5.89
N ASP A 6 4.54 8.29 6.35
CA ASP A 6 5.56 7.24 6.23
C ASP A 6 5.07 5.97 5.52
N PHE A 7 3.76 5.79 5.31
CA PHE A 7 3.20 4.62 4.65
C PHE A 7 1.93 4.95 3.87
N THR A 8 1.43 3.99 3.09
CA THR A 8 0.16 4.12 2.38
C THR A 8 -0.75 2.95 2.74
N VAL A 9 -2.05 3.17 2.81
CA VAL A 9 -3.05 2.11 3.01
C VAL A 9 -3.97 2.02 1.79
N VAL A 10 -4.09 0.80 1.25
CA VAL A 10 -5.04 0.49 0.19
C VAL A 10 -6.21 -0.27 0.79
N VAL A 11 -7.39 0.34 0.75
CA VAL A 11 -8.63 -0.33 1.17
C VAL A 11 -9.06 -1.27 0.04
N GLY A 12 -8.92 -2.58 0.28
CA GLY A 12 -9.35 -3.64 -0.61
C GLY A 12 -10.82 -4.01 -0.40
N HIS A 13 -11.25 -5.11 -1.03
CA HIS A 13 -12.61 -5.61 -0.86
C HIS A 13 -12.85 -6.23 0.52
N GLU A 14 -11.88 -6.99 1.01
CA GLU A 14 -11.99 -7.77 2.26
C GLU A 14 -11.27 -7.11 3.43
N ASP A 15 -10.20 -6.34 3.16
CA ASP A 15 -9.30 -5.83 4.20
C ASP A 15 -8.56 -4.56 3.75
N GLU A 16 -7.87 -3.91 4.68
CA GLU A 16 -6.93 -2.81 4.43
C GLU A 16 -5.49 -3.34 4.35
N TYR A 17 -4.73 -2.82 3.39
CA TYR A 17 -3.36 -3.28 3.11
C TYR A 17 -2.38 -2.12 3.25
N VAL A 18 -1.43 -2.26 4.16
CA VAL A 18 -0.29 -1.34 4.26
C VAL A 18 0.66 -1.61 3.09
N VAL A 19 1.04 -0.54 2.40
CA VAL A 19 1.98 -0.53 1.27
C VAL A 19 3.09 0.48 1.55
N GLU A 20 4.33 -0.02 1.51
CA GLU A 20 5.55 0.75 1.72
C GLU A 20 6.51 0.45 0.58
N GLU A 21 6.97 1.47 -0.15
CA GLU A 21 7.92 1.30 -1.27
C GLU A 21 7.56 0.17 -2.25
N ASP A 22 6.28 0.07 -2.64
CA ASP A 22 5.71 -0.99 -3.49
C ASP A 22 5.64 -2.40 -2.86
N ALA A 23 6.10 -2.58 -1.62
CA ALA A 23 5.93 -3.81 -0.86
C ALA A 23 4.55 -3.86 -0.19
N CYS A 24 3.94 -5.06 -0.19
CA CYS A 24 2.64 -5.34 0.42
C CYS A 24 2.68 -6.75 1.03
N THR A 25 1.92 -6.99 2.10
CA THR A 25 1.86 -8.29 2.79
C THR A 25 0.67 -9.15 2.34
N CYS A 26 0.08 -8.90 1.17
CA CYS A 26 -1.04 -9.69 0.69
C CYS A 26 -0.59 -11.06 0.15
N LYS A 27 -1.53 -12.02 0.09
CA LYS A 27 -1.28 -13.38 -0.39
C LYS A 27 -0.76 -13.46 -1.82
N ASP A 28 -1.06 -12.46 -2.65
CA ASP A 28 -0.56 -12.41 -4.03
C ASP A 28 0.96 -12.22 -4.04
N VAL A 29 1.48 -11.31 -3.19
CA VAL A 29 2.93 -11.16 -2.98
C VAL A 29 3.53 -12.44 -2.41
N GLU A 30 2.88 -13.03 -1.40
CA GLU A 30 3.39 -14.23 -0.71
C GLU A 30 3.53 -15.44 -1.62
N TYR A 31 2.57 -15.66 -2.52
CA TYR A 31 2.50 -16.91 -3.29
C TYR A 31 2.83 -16.78 -4.77
N ASN A 32 2.66 -15.59 -5.37
CA ASN A 32 2.67 -15.46 -6.83
C ASN A 32 3.78 -14.55 -7.39
N LEU A 33 4.40 -13.69 -6.58
CA LEU A 33 5.39 -12.71 -7.08
C LEU A 33 6.83 -13.14 -6.75
N ASP A 34 7.75 -12.90 -7.68
CA ASP A 34 9.19 -13.03 -7.42
C ASP A 34 9.69 -11.81 -6.62
N PRO A 35 10.17 -11.98 -5.37
CA PRO A 35 10.65 -10.87 -4.55
C PRO A 35 11.92 -10.19 -5.10
N ASN A 36 12.57 -10.79 -6.11
CA ASN A 36 13.75 -10.23 -6.77
C ASN A 36 13.41 -9.49 -8.08
N ASP A 37 12.15 -9.54 -8.53
CA ASP A 37 11.70 -8.86 -9.75
C ASP A 37 10.88 -7.59 -9.40
N PRO A 38 11.48 -6.38 -9.51
CA PRO A 38 10.82 -5.14 -9.11
C PRO A 38 9.64 -4.72 -10.00
N GLU A 39 9.45 -5.38 -11.15
CA GLU A 39 8.31 -5.12 -12.04
C GLU A 39 7.10 -6.01 -11.69
N GLN A 40 7.29 -7.05 -10.88
CA GLN A 40 6.19 -7.89 -10.40
C GLN A 40 5.54 -7.28 -9.16
N LEU A 41 4.36 -6.71 -9.35
CA LEU A 41 3.64 -5.95 -8.33
C LEU A 41 2.23 -6.50 -8.13
N CYS A 42 1.79 -6.56 -6.87
CA CYS A 42 0.40 -6.82 -6.57
C CYS A 42 -0.49 -5.62 -6.93
N TRP A 43 -1.80 -5.86 -7.04
CA TRP A 43 -2.78 -4.80 -7.33
C TRP A 43 -2.75 -3.63 -6.33
N HIS A 44 -2.38 -3.87 -5.07
CA HIS A 44 -2.28 -2.81 -4.06
C HIS A 44 -1.12 -1.85 -4.36
N ALA A 45 0.07 -2.36 -4.68
CA ALA A 45 1.20 -1.53 -5.06
C ALA A 45 0.92 -0.72 -6.35
N ILE A 46 0.31 -1.37 -7.34
CA ILE A 46 -0.12 -0.71 -8.58
C ILE A 46 -1.12 0.42 -8.27
N ALA A 47 -2.09 0.19 -7.39
CA ALA A 47 -3.05 1.23 -6.99
C ALA A 47 -2.37 2.43 -6.35
N VAL A 48 -1.35 2.23 -5.49
CA VAL A 48 -0.56 3.32 -4.90
C VAL A 48 0.19 4.09 -6.00
N ARG A 49 0.87 3.40 -6.92
CA ARG A 49 1.58 4.05 -8.04
C ARG A 49 0.64 4.91 -8.88
N ILE A 50 -0.52 4.38 -9.25
CA ILE A 50 -1.53 5.11 -10.03
C ILE A 50 -2.02 6.33 -9.25
N ALA A 51 -2.44 6.17 -7.99
CA ALA A 51 -2.98 7.25 -7.18
C ALA A 51 -1.97 8.39 -7.01
N ARG A 52 -0.70 8.07 -6.74
CA ARG A 52 0.38 9.05 -6.67
C ARG A 52 0.63 9.73 -8.02
N ALA A 53 0.63 8.97 -9.11
CA ALA A 53 0.88 9.50 -10.45
C ALA A 53 -0.20 10.51 -10.89
N ILE A 54 -1.45 10.30 -10.48
CA ILE A 54 -2.57 11.20 -10.81
C ILE A 54 -2.86 12.24 -9.71
N GLY A 55 -2.20 12.15 -8.56
CA GLY A 55 -2.41 13.06 -7.42
C GLY A 55 -3.70 12.83 -6.63
N GLU A 56 -4.32 11.66 -6.75
CA GLU A 56 -5.62 11.30 -6.13
C GLU A 56 -5.42 10.37 -4.93
N THR A 57 -4.60 10.78 -3.98
CA THR A 57 -4.47 10.14 -2.66
C THR A 57 -5.30 10.87 -1.62
N ASP A 58 -5.91 10.12 -0.71
CA ASP A 58 -6.56 10.69 0.48
C ASP A 58 -5.49 10.93 1.54
N LYS A 59 -5.14 12.19 1.80
CA LYS A 59 -3.99 12.55 2.64
C LYS A 59 -4.35 12.62 4.12
N HIS A 60 -3.62 11.86 4.93
CA HIS A 60 -3.74 11.83 6.38
C HIS A 60 -2.44 12.35 7.00
N ASP A 61 -2.52 13.46 7.74
CA ASP A 61 -1.36 14.06 8.40
C ASP A 61 -1.01 13.35 9.72
N MET A 62 -0.74 12.05 9.64
CA MET A 62 -0.46 11.15 10.76
C MET A 62 0.70 10.20 10.42
N TRP A 63 1.41 9.72 11.43
CA TRP A 63 2.47 8.71 11.33
C TRP A 63 1.97 7.33 11.72
N TYR A 64 2.72 6.28 11.41
CA TYR A 64 2.40 4.92 11.87
C TYR A 64 2.24 4.84 13.41
N SER A 65 3.08 5.56 14.16
CA SER A 65 2.99 5.62 15.63
C SER A 65 1.67 6.19 16.15
N ASP A 66 0.96 6.97 15.34
CA ASP A 66 -0.29 7.62 15.74
C ASP A 66 -1.50 6.69 15.53
N VAL A 67 -1.40 5.71 14.62
CA VAL A 67 -2.54 4.91 14.17
C VAL A 67 -2.34 3.39 14.26
N ARG A 68 -1.16 2.93 14.68
CA ARG A 68 -0.83 1.49 14.79
C ARG A 68 -1.87 0.66 15.55
N ASP A 69 -2.49 1.22 16.59
CA ASP A 69 -3.49 0.50 17.39
C ASP A 69 -4.83 0.32 16.67
N PHE A 70 -5.02 0.95 15.50
CA PHE A 70 -6.23 0.92 14.68
C PHE A 70 -6.05 0.22 13.32
N LEU A 71 -4.81 -0.12 12.95
CA LEU A 71 -4.45 -0.91 11.76
C LEU A 71 -4.36 -2.39 12.13
#